data_AF-A0AAJ1A9X7-F1
#
_entry.id   AF-A0AAJ1A9X7-F1
#
_cell.length_a   1.000
_cell.length_b   1.000
_cell.length_c   1.000
_cell.angle_alpha   90.00
_cell.angle_beta   90.00
_cell.angle_gamma   90.00
#
_symmetry.space_group_name_H-M   'P 1'
#
loop_
_entity.id
_entity.type
_entity.pdbx_description
1 polymer ?
#
loop_
_entity_poly.entity_id
_entity_poly.type
_entity_poly.pdbx_seq_one_letter_code
_entity_poly.pdbx_strand_id
1 'polypeptide(L)'
;MTEVLYVVTADIMNREEDGRDQQDGSTVYRSYSSRETWVFPASMPIGEIMTKVNDVGGYVVSVTVTEDRVSAEIAREERIAASRQPRAIQLD
;
A
#
# COMPACT_ATOMS: atom_id res chain seq x y z
N MET A 1 4.18 1.79 21.25
CA MET A 1 3.14 2.47 20.43
C MET A 1 2.85 1.60 19.22
N THR A 2 1.58 1.32 18.90
CA THR A 2 1.20 0.44 17.78
C THR A 2 0.96 1.44 16.69
N GLU A 3 1.84 1.42 15.71
CA GLU A 3 1.85 2.43 14.69
C GLU A 3 0.58 2.24 13.86
N VAL A 4 -0.22 3.31 13.77
CA VAL A 4 -1.36 3.33 12.85
C VAL A 4 -0.78 3.20 11.45
N LEU A 5 -1.36 2.35 10.62
CA LEU A 5 -0.91 2.13 9.25
C LEU A 5 -1.95 2.72 8.29
N TYR A 6 -1.48 3.31 7.20
CA TYR A 6 -2.30 3.69 6.07
C TYR A 6 -2.13 2.65 4.96
N VAL A 7 -3.25 2.11 4.50
CA VAL A 7 -3.32 1.31 3.28
C VAL A 7 -3.63 2.25 2.12
N VAL A 8 -2.71 2.32 1.17
CA VAL A 8 -2.80 3.17 -0.02
C VAL A 8 -2.96 2.27 -1.22
N THR A 9 -4.02 2.47 -1.99
CA THR A 9 -4.30 1.71 -3.22
C THR A 9 -4.34 2.67 -4.39
N ALA A 10 -3.63 2.37 -5.46
CA ALA A 10 -3.66 3.14 -6.69
C ALA A 10 -4.18 2.30 -7.86
N ASP A 11 -5.04 2.91 -8.69
CA ASP A 11 -5.38 2.37 -10.00
C ASP A 11 -4.43 3.01 -11.03
N ILE A 12 -3.69 2.17 -11.76
CA ILE A 12 -2.62 2.58 -12.66
C ILE A 12 -2.99 2.17 -14.08
N MET A 13 -2.90 3.12 -15.01
CA MET A 13 -3.01 2.86 -16.44
C MET A 13 -1.62 2.64 -17.02
N ASN A 14 -1.35 1.40 -17.42
CA ASN A 14 -0.10 1.01 -18.05
C ASN A 14 -0.26 0.96 -19.57
N ARG A 15 0.87 0.99 -20.26
CA ARG A 15 0.97 0.77 -21.70
C ARG A 15 2.01 -0.28 -21.98
N GLU A 16 1.66 -1.25 -22.81
CA GLU A 16 2.58 -2.24 -23.36
C GLU A 16 2.60 -2.13 -24.88
N GLU A 17 3.75 -2.42 -25.47
CA GLU A 17 3.88 -2.52 -26.93
C GLU A 17 3.08 -3.73 -27.42
N ASP A 18 2.09 -3.47 -28.27
CA ASP A 18 1.20 -4.48 -28.85
C ASP A 18 1.64 -4.88 -30.27
N GLY A 19 2.58 -4.13 -30.84
CA GLY A 19 3.17 -4.39 -32.14
C GLY A 19 3.35 -3.13 -32.95
N ARG A 20 3.23 -3.26 -34.28
CA ARG A 20 3.38 -2.16 -35.23
C ARG A 20 2.19 -2.09 -36.17
N ASP A 21 1.79 -0.86 -36.49
CA ASP A 21 0.79 -0.60 -37.52
C ASP A 21 1.35 -1.05 -38.88
N GLN A 22 0.54 -1.77 -39.66
CA GLN A 22 0.95 -2.31 -40.96
C GLN A 22 0.98 -1.25 -42.07
N GLN A 23 0.35 -0.09 -41.86
CA GLN A 23 0.26 0.97 -42.87
C GLN A 23 1.45 1.91 -42.83
N ASP A 24 1.92 2.27 -41.63
CA ASP A 24 2.99 3.26 -41.45
C ASP A 24 4.17 2.78 -40.59
N GLY A 25 4.07 1.58 -39.98
CA GLY A 25 5.12 1.00 -39.15
C GLY A 25 5.23 1.62 -37.75
N SER A 26 4.29 2.50 -37.35
CA SER A 26 4.26 3.12 -36.03
C SER A 26 4.03 2.06 -34.92
N THR A 27 4.65 2.26 -33.75
CA THR A 27 4.46 1.37 -32.61
C THR A 27 3.04 1.55 -32.05
N VAL A 28 2.30 0.45 -31.97
CA VAL A 28 0.98 0.39 -31.35
C VAL A 28 1.14 0.00 -29.89
N TYR A 29 0.42 0.70 -29.03
CA TYR A 29 0.41 0.42 -27.59
C TYR A 29 -0.98 -0.02 -27.16
N ARG A 30 -1.03 -1.10 -26.38
CA ARG A 30 -2.24 -1.51 -25.67
C ARG A 30 -2.21 -0.92 -24.27
N SER A 31 -3.32 -0.32 -23.86
CA SER A 31 -3.50 0.15 -22.49
C SER A 31 -4.19 -0.92 -21.65
N TYR A 32 -3.72 -1.11 -20.42
CA TYR A 32 -4.39 -1.96 -19.43
C TYR A 32 -4.34 -1.32 -18.05
N SER A 33 -5.36 -1.59 -17.24
CA SER A 33 -5.41 -1.12 -15.85
C SER A 33 -4.80 -2.16 -14.92
N SER A 34 -3.84 -1.75 -14.08
CA SER A 34 -3.43 -2.51 -12.89
C SER A 34 -3.89 -1.79 -11.63
N ARG A 35 -3.94 -2.54 -10.53
CA ARG A 35 -4.17 -1.99 -9.20
C ARG A 35 -3.02 -2.42 -8.31
N GLU A 36 -2.44 -1.45 -7.61
CA GLU A 36 -1.36 -1.70 -6.66
C GLU A 36 -1.72 -1.17 -5.29
N THR A 37 -1.25 -1.85 -4.25
CA THR A 37 -1.55 -1.52 -2.86
C THR A 37 -0.27 -1.54 -2.04
N TRP A 38 -0.09 -0.51 -1.23
CA TRP A 38 1.03 -0.37 -0.30
C TRP A 38 0.52 -0.06 1.10
N VAL A 39 1.38 -0.30 2.08
CA VAL A 39 1.12 0.03 3.47
C VAL A 39 2.21 0.97 3.95
N PHE A 40 1.81 2.09 4.54
CA PHE A 40 2.71 3.11 5.06
C PHE A 40 2.44 3.38 6.54
N PRO A 41 3.46 3.71 7.33
CA PRO A 41 3.26 4.22 8.68
C PRO A 41 2.48 5.55 8.67
N ALA A 42 1.57 5.76 9.61
CA ALA A 42 0.84 7.02 9.74
C ALA A 42 1.73 8.20 10.18
N SER A 43 2.94 7.91 10.65
CA SER A 43 3.99 8.90 10.92
C SER A 43 4.60 9.47 9.64
N MET A 44 4.46 8.77 8.50
CA MET A 44 5.00 9.19 7.22
C MET A 44 4.15 10.34 6.62
N PRO A 45 4.77 11.46 6.20
CA PRO A 45 4.05 12.55 5.55
C PRO A 45 3.38 12.10 4.25
N ILE A 46 2.16 12.59 4.00
CA ILE A 46 1.40 12.24 2.80
C ILE A 46 2.14 12.58 1.50
N GLY A 47 2.96 13.64 1.51
CA GLY A 47 3.81 14.00 0.35
C GLY A 47 4.81 12.91 -0.01
N GLU A 48 5.47 12.29 0.99
CA GLU A 48 6.41 11.20 0.76
C GLU A 48 5.72 9.93 0.26
N ILE A 49 4.53 9.64 0.80
CA ILE A 49 3.67 8.55 0.34
C ILE A 49 3.34 8.73 -1.15
N MET A 50 2.89 9.92 -1.54
CA MET A 50 2.51 10.20 -2.93
C MET A 50 3.71 10.17 -3.88
N THR A 51 4.90 10.62 -3.46
CA THR A 51 6.13 10.46 -4.25
C THR A 51 6.39 8.98 -4.56
N LYS A 52 6.28 8.11 -3.56
CA LYS A 52 6.46 6.66 -3.75
C LYS A 52 5.42 6.03 -4.67
N VAL A 53 4.16 6.48 -4.57
CA VAL A 53 3.07 6.02 -5.46
C VAL A 53 3.25 6.52 -6.89
N ASN A 54 3.94 7.64 -7.11
CA ASN A 54 4.20 8.18 -8.44
C ASN A 54 5.40 7.50 -9.16
N ASP A 55 6.29 6.84 -8.42
CA ASP A 55 7.49 6.19 -8.98
C ASP A 55 7.20 4.87 -9.72
N VAL A 56 5.94 4.43 -9.79
CA VAL A 56 5.51 3.12 -10.32
C VAL A 56 5.56 3.04 -11.85
N GLY A 57 5.92 4.14 -12.53
CA GLY A 57 6.20 4.18 -13.97
C GLY A 57 4.99 4.16 -14.91
N GLY A 58 3.78 3.96 -14.38
CA GLY A 58 2.50 4.07 -15.10
C GLY A 58 1.77 5.39 -14.82
N TYR A 59 0.66 5.63 -15.54
CA TYR A 59 -0.18 6.80 -15.28
C TYR A 59 -1.17 6.49 -14.15
N VAL A 60 -0.96 7.10 -12.98
CA VAL A 60 -1.85 6.93 -11.84
C VAL A 60 -3.19 7.63 -12.12
N VAL A 61 -4.27 6.85 -12.19
CA VAL A 61 -5.63 7.32 -12.48
C VAL A 61 -6.34 7.73 -11.21
N SER A 62 -6.17 6.96 -10.14
CA SER A 62 -6.82 7.19 -8.85
C SER A 62 -5.92 6.71 -7.71
N VAL A 63 -6.02 7.37 -6.56
CA VAL A 63 -5.38 6.94 -5.31
C VAL A 63 -6.42 6.97 -4.19
N THR A 64 -6.54 5.87 -3.47
CA THR A 64 -7.39 5.71 -2.29
C THR A 64 -6.52 5.46 -1.07
N VAL A 65 -6.70 6.26 -0.02
CA VAL A 65 -5.98 6.12 1.26
C VAL A 65 -6.98 5.74 2.33
N THR A 66 -6.70 4.65 3.04
CA THR A 66 -7.54 4.13 4.12
C THR A 66 -6.71 3.86 5.36
N GLU A 67 -7.29 4.05 6.54
CA GLU A 67 -6.67 3.66 7.80
C GLU A 67 -6.83 2.14 7.99
N ASP A 68 -5.75 1.46 8.35
CA ASP A 68 -5.79 0.04 8.70
C ASP A 68 -6.34 -0.16 10.11
N ARG A 69 -7.66 -0.29 10.20
CA ARG A 69 -8.36 -0.54 11.46
C ARG A 69 -8.18 -1.96 11.99
N VAL A 70 -7.96 -2.94 11.10
CA VAL A 70 -7.90 -4.37 11.46
C VAL A 70 -6.57 -4.70 12.11
N SER A 71 -5.45 -4.30 11.50
CA SER A 71 -4.14 -4.51 12.11
C SER A 71 -3.98 -3.70 13.40
N ALA A 72 -4.61 -2.53 13.49
CA ALA A 72 -4.65 -1.73 14.71
C ALA A 72 -5.43 -2.41 15.85
N GLU A 73 -6.52 -3.11 15.54
CA GLU A 73 -7.33 -3.86 16.51
C GLU A 73 -6.60 -5.11 17.01
N ILE A 74 -6.05 -5.93 16.11
CA ILE A 74 -5.24 -7.12 16.47
C ILE A 74 -4.06 -6.71 17.36
N ALA A 75 -3.34 -5.66 16.98
CA ALA A 75 -2.17 -5.23 17.76
C ALA A 75 -2.57 -4.58 19.11
N ARG A 76 -3.81 -4.10 19.25
CA ARG A 76 -4.37 -3.67 20.54
C ARG A 76 -4.73 -4.88 21.41
N GLU A 77 -5.32 -5.92 20.85
CA GLU A 77 -5.64 -7.16 21.55
C GLU A 77 -4.39 -7.88 22.03
N GLU A 78 -3.35 -7.98 21.20
CA GLU A 78 -2.05 -8.57 21.57
C GLU A 78 -1.39 -7.83 22.75
N ARG A 79 -1.52 -6.51 22.83
CA ARG A 79 -1.04 -5.74 23.99
C ARG A 79 -1.81 -6.03 25.26
N ILE A 80 -3.13 -6.12 25.15
CA ILE A 80 -3.98 -6.45 26.28
C ILE A 80 -3.64 -7.88 26.77
N ALA A 81 -3.38 -8.81 25.86
CA ALA A 81 -2.92 -10.15 26.19
C ALA A 81 -1.52 -10.16 26.84
N ALA A 82 -0.55 -9.42 26.28
CA ALA A 82 0.82 -9.35 26.80
C ALA A 82 0.90 -8.69 28.20
N SER A 83 0.07 -7.68 28.46
CA SER A 83 -0.03 -7.03 29.78
C SER A 83 -0.73 -7.86 30.84
N ARG A 84 -1.45 -8.93 30.46
CA ARG A 84 -2.17 -9.83 31.37
C ARG A 84 -1.38 -11.07 31.77
N GLN A 85 -0.15 -11.27 31.29
CA GLN A 85 0.69 -12.37 31.80
C GLN A 85 1.03 -12.10 33.28
N PRO A 86 0.60 -12.96 34.22
CA PRO A 86 0.97 -12.79 35.61
C PRO A 86 2.47 -13.05 35.73
N ARG A 87 3.20 -12.10 36.33
CA ARG A 87 4.55 -12.36 36.82
C ARG A 87 4.45 -13.58 37.74
N ALA A 88 4.98 -14.72 37.30
CA ALA A 88 5.19 -15.85 38.17
C ALA A 88 6.10 -15.36 39.31
N ILE A 89 5.50 -15.14 40.48
CA ILE A 89 6.23 -14.86 41.70
C ILE A 89 6.99 -16.16 41.99
N GLN A 90 8.29 -16.18 41.70
CA GLN A 90 9.20 -17.15 42.28
C GLN A 90 9.21 -16.87 43.79
N LEU A 91 8.44 -17.65 44.53
CA LEU A 91 8.58 -17.80 45.98
C LEU A 91 9.66 -18.85 46.21
N ASP A 92 10.80 -18.38 46.70
CA ASP A 92 11.84 -19.17 47.39
C ASP A 92 11.43 -19.39 48.85
#